data_AF-A0A1U9X723-F1
#
_entry.id   AF-A0A1U9X723-F1
#
_cell.length_a   1.000
_cell.length_b   1.000
_cell.length_c   1.000
_cell.angle_alpha   90.00
_cell.angle_beta   90.00
_cell.angle_gamma   90.00
#
_symmetry.space_group_name_H-M   'P 1'
#
loop_
_entity.id
_entity.type
_entity.pdbx_description
1 polymer ?
#
loop_
_entity_poly.entity_id
_entity_poly.type
_entity_poly.pdbx_seq_one_letter_code
_entity_poly.pdbx_strand_id
1 'polypeptide(L)'
;VENLFYNMIARRKTLQNSADDYGKIVDLLSRMAIHHNNVSFSCRKHGAVKADVHSAVSSSRLDSIRSVYGVSVAKSLIKVEVSSGESSGCAFDMEGFVSNSNYVAKKTILVLFINDRLVECSALKRAVEIVYAATLPKASKPFVYMSINLPREHVDINIHPTKKEVSLLNQEIMIDMIQSEVELKLRNTNDTRTFQEQKVEYIQSTLKSSKSDTPVSPLPSGQKTPKV
;
A
#
# COMPACT_ATOMS: atom_id res chain seq x y z
N VAL A 1 -20.58 -16.68 -18.76
CA VAL A 1 -21.34 -17.73 -18.05
C VAL A 1 -22.69 -17.15 -17.71
N GLU A 2 -23.77 -17.79 -18.16
CA GLU A 2 -25.14 -17.38 -17.86
C GLU A 2 -25.76 -18.38 -16.87
N ASN A 3 -26.68 -17.90 -16.01
CA ASN A 3 -27.44 -18.73 -15.07
C ASN A 3 -26.56 -19.61 -14.14
N LEU A 4 -25.54 -19.01 -13.50
CA LEU A 4 -24.68 -19.73 -12.55
C LEU A 4 -25.49 -20.39 -11.42
N PHE A 5 -25.26 -21.68 -11.19
CA PHE A 5 -25.97 -22.53 -10.22
C PHE A 5 -27.47 -22.77 -10.50
N TYR A 6 -27.94 -22.65 -11.75
CA TYR A 6 -29.34 -22.93 -12.09
C TYR A 6 -29.80 -24.33 -11.66
N ASN A 7 -28.92 -25.34 -11.75
CA ASN A 7 -29.16 -26.73 -11.38
C ASN A 7 -28.80 -27.05 -9.91
N MET A 8 -28.33 -26.08 -9.13
CA MET A 8 -27.93 -26.26 -7.73
C MET A 8 -28.62 -25.24 -6.83
N ILE A 9 -29.90 -25.49 -6.51
CA ILE A 9 -30.77 -24.58 -5.76
C ILE A 9 -30.14 -24.12 -4.44
N ALA A 10 -29.49 -25.02 -3.70
CA ALA A 10 -28.82 -24.69 -2.43
C ALA A 10 -27.69 -23.66 -2.60
N ARG A 11 -26.83 -23.80 -3.63
CA ARG A 11 -25.76 -22.84 -3.93
C ARG A 11 -26.30 -21.52 -4.49
N ARG A 12 -27.37 -21.59 -5.29
CA ARG A 12 -28.04 -20.39 -5.78
C ARG A 12 -28.59 -19.55 -4.62
N LYS A 13 -29.14 -20.18 -3.58
CA LYS A 13 -29.60 -19.48 -2.37
C LYS A 13 -28.48 -18.78 -1.60
N THR A 14 -27.21 -19.18 -1.75
CA THR A 14 -26.09 -18.46 -1.11
C THR A 14 -25.66 -17.19 -1.86
N LEU A 15 -26.04 -17.04 -3.15
CA LEU A 15 -25.76 -15.85 -3.97
C LEU A 15 -26.82 -14.73 -3.79
N GLN A 16 -27.28 -14.51 -2.55
CA GLN A 16 -28.40 -13.58 -2.31
C GLN A 16 -28.03 -12.11 -2.46
N ASN A 17 -26.76 -11.74 -2.25
CA ASN A 17 -26.33 -10.34 -2.35
C ASN A 17 -25.36 -10.11 -3.53
N SER A 18 -25.94 -9.75 -4.67
CA SER A 18 -25.18 -9.43 -5.89
C SER A 18 -24.15 -8.30 -5.71
N ALA A 19 -24.39 -7.35 -4.80
CA ALA A 19 -23.46 -6.24 -4.56
C ALA A 19 -22.20 -6.70 -3.84
N ASP A 20 -22.34 -7.57 -2.84
CA ASP A 20 -21.20 -8.12 -2.08
C ASP A 20 -20.34 -9.02 -2.96
N ASP A 21 -20.98 -9.87 -3.78
CA ASP A 21 -20.26 -10.77 -4.66
C ASP A 21 -19.54 -10.04 -5.80
N TYR A 22 -20.14 -8.97 -6.34
CA TYR A 22 -19.46 -8.10 -7.29
C TYR A 22 -18.22 -7.44 -6.68
N GLY A 23 -18.32 -6.95 -5.43
CA GLY A 23 -17.18 -6.39 -4.70
C GLY A 23 -16.02 -7.38 -4.55
N LYS A 24 -16.31 -8.66 -4.31
CA LYS A 24 -15.27 -9.72 -4.24
C LYS A 24 -14.62 -9.98 -5.61
N ILE A 25 -15.39 -9.93 -6.70
CA ILE A 25 -14.87 -10.07 -8.07
C ILE A 25 -13.94 -8.90 -8.41
N VAL A 26 -14.37 -7.67 -8.09
CA VAL A 26 -13.56 -6.46 -8.29
C VAL A 26 -12.28 -6.51 -7.47
N ASP A 27 -12.33 -6.96 -6.20
CA ASP A 27 -11.14 -7.11 -5.35
C ASP A 27 -10.16 -8.14 -5.91
N LEU A 28 -10.66 -9.30 -6.35
CA LEU A 28 -9.84 -10.34 -6.99
C LEU A 28 -9.16 -9.81 -8.26
N LEU A 29 -9.93 -9.19 -9.16
CA LEU A 29 -9.39 -8.66 -10.41
C LEU A 29 -8.41 -7.51 -10.19
N SER A 30 -8.66 -6.66 -9.18
CA SER A 30 -7.72 -5.60 -8.78
C SER A 30 -6.36 -6.18 -8.38
N ARG A 31 -6.35 -7.25 -7.58
CA ARG A 31 -5.11 -7.92 -7.15
C ARG A 31 -4.35 -8.54 -8.31
N MET A 32 -5.06 -9.25 -9.20
CA MET A 32 -4.46 -9.86 -10.38
C MET A 32 -3.91 -8.79 -11.35
N ALA A 33 -4.63 -7.67 -11.50
CA ALA A 33 -4.28 -6.59 -12.40
C ALA A 33 -3.00 -5.84 -12.01
N ILE A 34 -2.69 -5.74 -10.71
CA ILE A 34 -1.45 -5.11 -10.25
C ILE A 34 -0.24 -6.06 -10.32
N HIS A 35 -0.47 -7.37 -10.22
CA HIS A 35 0.59 -8.36 -10.27
C HIS A 35 1.04 -8.63 -11.72
N HIS A 36 0.08 -8.90 -12.60
CA HIS A 36 0.33 -9.17 -14.02
C HIS A 36 0.30 -7.88 -14.86
N ASN A 37 1.34 -7.07 -14.74
CA ASN A 37 1.49 -5.82 -15.51
C ASN A 37 1.69 -6.00 -17.03
N ASN A 38 1.93 -7.23 -17.49
CA ASN A 38 2.05 -7.58 -18.90
C ASN A 38 0.68 -7.80 -19.59
N VAL A 39 -0.42 -7.75 -18.85
CA VAL A 39 -1.77 -8.03 -19.36
C VAL A 39 -2.70 -6.88 -18.97
N SER A 40 -3.57 -6.46 -19.89
CA SER A 40 -4.59 -5.46 -19.60
C SER A 40 -5.82 -6.10 -18.96
N PHE A 41 -6.34 -5.50 -17.89
CA PHE A 41 -7.55 -5.94 -17.21
C PHE A 41 -8.67 -4.89 -17.34
N SER A 42 -9.90 -5.36 -17.53
CA SER A 42 -11.10 -4.52 -17.48
C SER A 42 -12.24 -5.28 -16.81
N CYS A 43 -12.80 -4.73 -15.73
CA CYS A 43 -14.00 -5.23 -15.08
C CYS A 43 -15.06 -4.13 -15.05
N ARG A 44 -16.26 -4.42 -15.53
CA ARG A 44 -17.38 -3.48 -15.48
C ARG A 44 -18.67 -4.21 -15.13
N LYS A 45 -19.53 -3.52 -14.38
CA LYS A 45 -20.89 -3.97 -14.12
C LYS A 45 -21.72 -3.82 -15.39
N HIS A 46 -22.70 -4.71 -15.60
CA HIS A 46 -23.61 -4.61 -16.73
C HIS A 46 -24.35 -3.26 -16.71
N GLY A 47 -24.40 -2.58 -17.86
CA GLY A 47 -25.00 -1.25 -18.00
C GLY A 47 -24.15 -0.09 -17.45
N ALA A 48 -23.01 -0.35 -16.80
CA ALA A 48 -22.12 0.72 -16.33
C ALA A 48 -21.27 1.27 -17.48
N VAL A 49 -21.18 2.60 -17.55
CA VAL A 49 -20.35 3.31 -18.55
C VAL A 49 -18.86 3.18 -18.24
N LYS A 50 -18.50 3.17 -16.95
CA LYS A 50 -17.12 3.07 -16.49
C LYS A 50 -16.81 1.67 -15.98
N ALA A 51 -15.57 1.25 -16.20
CA ALA A 51 -15.03 0.05 -15.59
C ALA A 51 -14.62 0.34 -14.14
N ASP A 52 -14.90 -0.60 -13.24
CA ASP A 52 -14.50 -0.56 -11.83
C ASP A 52 -13.03 -0.97 -11.65
N VAL A 53 -12.53 -1.85 -12.52
CA VAL A 53 -11.10 -2.16 -12.63
C VAL A 53 -10.68 -1.86 -14.05
N HIS A 54 -9.66 -1.04 -14.21
CA HIS A 54 -8.98 -0.83 -15.48
C HIS A 54 -7.48 -0.76 -15.24
N SER A 55 -6.74 -1.64 -15.91
CA SER A 55 -5.29 -1.66 -15.90
C SER A 55 -4.82 -1.89 -17.33
N ALA A 56 -3.96 -1.00 -17.83
CA ALA A 56 -3.29 -1.19 -19.10
C ALA A 56 -1.96 -1.91 -18.88
N VAL A 57 -1.39 -2.45 -19.97
CA VAL A 57 -0.02 -2.99 -19.93
C VAL A 57 0.92 -1.88 -19.50
N SER A 58 1.73 -2.15 -18.48
CA SER A 58 2.61 -1.18 -17.84
C SER A 58 4.00 -1.77 -17.65
N SER A 59 5.03 -0.95 -17.89
CA SER A 59 6.42 -1.31 -17.62
C SER A 59 6.74 -1.40 -16.12
N SER A 60 5.97 -0.70 -15.28
CA SER A 60 6.20 -0.64 -13.83
C SER A 60 5.00 -1.12 -13.04
N ARG A 61 5.26 -1.91 -12.00
CA ARG A 61 4.23 -2.36 -11.06
C ARG A 61 3.60 -1.21 -10.27
N LEU A 62 4.38 -0.17 -9.97
CA LEU A 62 3.89 1.01 -9.29
C LEU A 62 2.81 1.71 -10.12
N ASP A 63 2.99 1.78 -11.43
CA ASP A 63 1.99 2.36 -12.35
C ASP A 63 0.73 1.49 -12.46
N SER A 64 0.85 0.16 -12.42
CA SER A 64 -0.31 -0.72 -12.31
C SER A 64 -1.08 -0.49 -11.00
N ILE A 65 -0.38 -0.36 -9.86
CA ILE A 65 -1.00 -0.03 -8.57
C ILE A 65 -1.67 1.34 -8.63
N ARG A 66 -1.05 2.33 -9.27
CA ARG A 66 -1.61 3.66 -9.48
C ARG A 66 -2.91 3.63 -10.29
N SER A 67 -2.95 2.81 -11.34
CA SER A 67 -4.14 2.68 -12.20
C SER A 67 -5.31 2.04 -11.46
N VAL A 68 -5.04 1.03 -10.62
CA VAL A 68 -6.08 0.21 -9.98
C VAL A 68 -6.50 0.75 -8.61
N TYR A 69 -5.53 1.07 -7.74
CA TYR A 69 -5.78 1.55 -6.37
C TYR A 69 -5.70 3.08 -6.23
N GLY A 70 -5.31 3.77 -7.30
CA GLY A 70 -5.32 5.22 -7.38
C GLY A 70 -3.99 5.88 -7.00
N VAL A 71 -3.91 7.17 -7.33
CA VAL A 71 -2.68 7.98 -7.19
C VAL A 71 -2.27 8.19 -5.74
N SER A 72 -3.23 8.26 -4.81
CA SER A 72 -2.94 8.45 -3.37
C SER A 72 -2.16 7.29 -2.78
N VAL A 73 -2.54 6.05 -3.14
CA VAL A 73 -1.84 4.84 -2.72
C VAL A 73 -0.43 4.85 -3.29
N ALA A 74 -0.30 4.96 -4.62
CA ALA A 74 0.99 4.89 -5.32
C ALA A 74 2.03 5.91 -4.82
N LYS A 75 1.61 7.15 -4.51
CA LYS A 75 2.50 8.20 -3.97
C LYS A 75 3.02 7.89 -2.57
N SER A 76 2.31 7.05 -1.83
CA SER A 76 2.63 6.71 -0.45
C SER A 76 3.40 5.39 -0.35
N LEU A 77 3.78 4.75 -1.47
CA LEU A 77 4.48 3.48 -1.44
C LEU A 77 5.99 3.65 -1.36
N ILE A 78 6.62 2.78 -0.57
CA ILE A 78 8.06 2.57 -0.53
C ILE A 78 8.37 1.16 -1.02
N LYS A 79 9.44 1.02 -1.81
CA LYS A 79 9.89 -0.26 -2.33
C LYS A 79 10.62 -1.04 -1.23
N VAL A 80 10.31 -2.33 -1.11
CA VAL A 80 10.92 -3.27 -0.17
C VAL A 80 11.40 -4.47 -0.98
N GLU A 81 12.64 -4.87 -0.78
CA GLU A 81 13.25 -6.02 -1.46
C GLU A 81 13.97 -6.85 -0.41
N VAL A 82 13.72 -8.17 -0.41
CA VAL A 82 14.38 -9.12 0.48
C VAL A 82 14.82 -10.29 -0.37
N SER A 83 16.12 -10.55 -0.38
CA SER A 83 16.69 -11.75 -1.00
C SER A 83 17.41 -12.54 0.07
N SER A 84 17.04 -13.81 0.21
CA SER A 84 17.66 -14.75 1.13
C SER A 84 18.31 -15.87 0.34
N GLY A 85 19.59 -16.14 0.60
CA GLY A 85 20.35 -17.21 -0.05
C GLY A 85 20.14 -18.58 0.61
N GLU A 86 20.73 -19.63 0.05
CA GLU A 86 20.66 -20.99 0.63
C GLU A 86 21.30 -21.06 2.03
N SER A 87 22.27 -20.20 2.33
CA SER A 87 23.00 -20.15 3.61
C SER A 87 22.12 -19.77 4.81
N SER A 88 20.97 -19.13 4.61
CA SER A 88 20.02 -18.75 5.66
C SER A 88 18.94 -19.81 5.91
N GLY A 89 19.03 -20.98 5.26
CA GLY A 89 18.09 -22.10 5.44
C GLY A 89 16.75 -21.93 4.73
N CYS A 90 16.54 -20.82 4.01
CA CYS A 90 15.36 -20.57 3.19
C CYS A 90 15.74 -19.65 2.03
N ALA A 91 15.80 -20.19 0.81
CA ALA A 91 16.08 -19.40 -0.39
C ALA A 91 14.77 -18.81 -0.95
N PHE A 92 14.65 -17.48 -0.95
CA PHE A 92 13.52 -16.79 -1.58
C PHE A 92 13.92 -15.35 -1.98
N ASP A 93 13.24 -14.86 -2.99
CA ASP A 93 13.30 -13.46 -3.43
C ASP A 93 11.93 -12.82 -3.25
N MET A 94 11.88 -11.68 -2.59
CA MET A 94 10.67 -10.91 -2.40
C MET A 94 10.85 -9.50 -2.93
N GLU A 95 9.96 -9.09 -3.84
CA GLU A 95 9.77 -7.70 -4.23
C GLU A 95 8.42 -7.21 -3.72
N GLY A 96 8.39 -6.06 -3.07
CA GLY A 96 7.19 -5.51 -2.47
C GLY A 96 7.12 -3.98 -2.50
N PHE A 97 5.90 -3.50 -2.29
CA PHE A 97 5.59 -2.09 -2.07
C PHE A 97 4.73 -1.98 -0.82
N VAL A 98 5.18 -1.20 0.14
CA VAL A 98 4.45 -0.99 1.40
C VAL A 98 4.16 0.48 1.59
N SER A 99 3.04 0.82 2.22
CA SER A 99 2.65 2.21 2.42
C SER A 99 3.45 2.89 3.54
N ASN A 100 3.85 4.14 3.36
CA ASN A 100 4.50 4.94 4.40
C ASN A 100 3.48 5.55 5.39
N SER A 101 3.98 6.38 6.30
CA SER A 101 3.20 7.06 7.35
C SER A 101 2.11 8.02 6.84
N ASN A 102 2.17 8.45 5.58
CA ASN A 102 1.19 9.38 5.00
C ASN A 102 -0.08 8.67 4.51
N TYR A 103 -0.01 7.37 4.31
CA TYR A 103 -1.17 6.60 3.89
C TYR A 103 -2.12 6.38 5.07
N VAL A 104 -3.39 6.68 4.85
CA VAL A 104 -4.46 6.46 5.83
C VAL A 104 -5.58 5.67 5.16
N ALA A 105 -5.89 4.51 5.72
CA ALA A 105 -6.99 3.67 5.29
C ALA A 105 -7.75 3.08 6.48
N LYS A 106 -9.00 2.68 6.23
CA LYS A 106 -9.87 2.02 7.22
C LYS A 106 -9.57 0.53 7.40
N LYS A 107 -8.98 -0.11 6.38
CA LYS A 107 -8.73 -1.55 6.34
C LYS A 107 -7.36 -1.84 5.74
N THR A 108 -6.67 -2.83 6.31
CA THR A 108 -5.41 -3.33 5.77
C THR A 108 -5.65 -4.06 4.47
N ILE A 109 -4.93 -3.68 3.43
CA ILE A 109 -4.93 -4.37 2.14
C ILE A 109 -3.57 -5.06 2.03
N LEU A 110 -3.57 -6.38 2.16
CA LEU A 110 -2.41 -7.22 1.86
C LEU A 110 -2.69 -7.96 0.55
N VAL A 111 -1.88 -7.70 -0.46
CA VAL A 111 -1.84 -8.41 -1.73
C VAL A 111 -0.55 -9.21 -1.77
N LEU A 112 -0.66 -10.52 -1.56
CA LEU A 112 0.48 -11.43 -1.51
C LEU A 112 0.41 -12.40 -2.68
N PHE A 113 1.48 -12.42 -3.47
CA PHE A 113 1.70 -13.41 -4.50
C PHE A 113 2.87 -14.31 -4.15
N ILE A 114 2.70 -15.61 -4.37
CA ILE A 114 3.74 -16.61 -4.20
C ILE A 114 3.82 -17.42 -5.50
N ASN A 115 4.95 -17.38 -6.20
CA ASN A 115 5.13 -18.05 -7.49
C ASN A 115 3.95 -17.79 -8.46
N ASP A 116 3.61 -16.52 -8.63
CA ASP A 116 2.51 -16.00 -9.45
C ASP A 116 1.08 -16.40 -9.02
N ARG A 117 0.91 -16.94 -7.81
CA ARG A 117 -0.41 -17.26 -7.23
C ARG A 117 -0.79 -16.27 -6.16
N LEU A 118 -2.02 -15.78 -6.21
CA LEU A 118 -2.59 -14.99 -5.11
C LEU A 118 -2.81 -15.90 -3.89
N VAL A 119 -2.15 -15.58 -2.78
CA VAL A 119 -2.20 -16.35 -1.52
C VAL A 119 -2.72 -15.49 -0.39
N GLU A 120 -3.53 -16.07 0.48
CA GLU A 120 -3.92 -15.46 1.74
C GLU A 120 -3.02 -15.98 2.88
N CYS A 121 -2.32 -15.07 3.56
CA CYS A 121 -1.49 -15.40 4.72
C CYS A 121 -1.84 -14.49 5.90
N SER A 122 -2.59 -15.04 6.87
CA SER A 122 -3.04 -14.32 8.05
C SER A 122 -1.89 -13.98 9.00
N ALA A 123 -0.90 -14.88 9.11
CA ALA A 123 0.30 -14.68 9.94
C ALA A 123 1.12 -13.48 9.45
N LEU A 124 1.44 -13.44 8.15
CA LEU A 124 2.17 -12.31 7.55
C LEU A 124 1.40 -11.00 7.69
N LYS A 125 0.08 -11.02 7.45
CA LYS A 125 -0.77 -9.85 7.63
C LYS A 125 -0.66 -9.30 9.06
N ARG A 126 -0.73 -10.18 10.06
CA ARG A 126 -0.64 -9.80 11.47
C ARG A 126 0.74 -9.26 11.82
N ALA A 127 1.80 -9.89 11.35
CA ALA A 127 3.19 -9.46 11.56
C ALA A 127 3.41 -8.03 11.02
N VAL A 128 2.95 -7.75 9.80
CA VAL A 128 3.04 -6.40 9.23
C VAL A 128 2.20 -5.40 10.02
N GLU A 129 0.97 -5.74 10.41
CA GLU A 129 0.14 -4.84 11.24
C GLU A 129 0.81 -4.49 12.59
N ILE A 130 1.54 -5.43 13.20
CA ILE A 130 2.31 -5.18 14.43
C ILE A 130 3.43 -4.16 14.19
N VAL A 131 4.20 -4.31 13.11
CA VAL A 131 5.26 -3.34 12.76
C VAL A 131 4.69 -1.95 12.53
N TYR A 132 3.57 -1.83 11.81
CA TYR A 132 2.93 -0.54 11.57
C TYR A 132 2.42 0.09 12.88
N ALA A 133 1.86 -0.70 13.79
CA ALA A 133 1.41 -0.22 15.09
C ALA A 133 2.57 0.25 15.98
N ALA A 134 3.74 -0.39 15.88
CA ALA A 134 4.92 -0.02 16.66
C ALA A 134 5.67 1.20 16.09
N THR A 135 5.66 1.38 14.76
CA THR A 135 6.45 2.42 14.08
C THR A 135 5.67 3.71 13.80
N LEU A 136 4.32 3.67 13.76
CA LEU A 136 3.50 4.81 13.39
C LEU A 136 2.65 5.32 14.56
N PRO A 137 2.68 6.64 14.85
CA PRO A 137 1.91 7.23 15.96
C PRO A 137 0.39 7.09 15.81
N LYS A 138 -0.09 6.96 14.57
CA LYS A 138 -1.50 6.70 14.26
C LYS A 138 -1.61 5.24 13.85
N ALA A 139 -2.57 4.51 14.42
CA ALA A 139 -2.92 3.13 14.06
C ALA A 139 -3.47 3.02 12.62
N SER A 140 -2.66 3.38 11.64
CA SER A 140 -3.01 3.38 10.23
C SER A 140 -3.00 1.95 9.72
N LYS A 141 -3.97 1.65 8.85
CA LYS A 141 -4.04 0.35 8.19
C LYS A 141 -3.24 0.40 6.90
N PRO A 142 -2.22 -0.47 6.73
CA PRO A 142 -1.32 -0.35 5.60
C PRO A 142 -1.92 -0.89 4.30
N PHE A 143 -1.36 -0.38 3.19
CA PHE A 143 -1.41 -1.05 1.91
C PHE A 143 -0.07 -1.78 1.71
N VAL A 144 -0.15 -3.06 1.35
CA VAL A 144 0.99 -3.94 1.21
C VAL A 144 0.80 -4.77 -0.05
N TYR A 145 1.76 -4.69 -0.96
CA TYR A 145 1.93 -5.62 -2.07
C TYR A 145 3.24 -6.35 -1.89
N MET A 146 3.23 -7.67 -2.02
CA MET A 146 4.43 -8.52 -1.96
C MET A 146 4.33 -9.62 -3.01
N SER A 147 5.41 -9.84 -3.75
CA SER A 147 5.59 -10.93 -4.69
C SER A 147 6.79 -11.73 -4.23
N ILE A 148 6.55 -12.95 -3.77
CA ILE A 148 7.57 -13.88 -3.29
C ILE A 148 7.79 -14.94 -4.36
N ASN A 149 9.03 -15.10 -4.76
CA ASN A 149 9.50 -16.17 -5.61
C ASN A 149 10.36 -17.12 -4.78
N LEU A 150 10.01 -18.40 -4.75
CA LEU A 150 10.80 -19.41 -4.05
C LEU A 150 10.78 -20.75 -4.78
N PRO A 151 11.80 -21.61 -4.57
CA PRO A 151 11.87 -22.93 -5.17
C PRO A 151 10.60 -23.76 -4.86
N ARG A 152 10.09 -24.47 -5.87
CA ARG A 152 8.82 -25.23 -5.76
C ARG A 152 8.82 -26.28 -4.66
N GLU A 153 10.00 -26.78 -4.31
CA GLU A 153 10.22 -27.77 -3.25
C GLU A 153 9.89 -27.22 -1.86
N HIS A 154 9.92 -25.90 -1.68
CA HIS A 154 9.65 -25.22 -0.41
C HIS A 154 8.19 -24.74 -0.30
N VAL A 155 7.34 -25.08 -1.27
CA VAL A 155 5.94 -24.66 -1.36
C VAL A 155 5.02 -25.89 -1.43
N ASP A 156 4.28 -26.17 -0.37
CA ASP A 156 3.20 -27.17 -0.43
C ASP A 156 1.88 -26.52 -0.85
N ILE A 157 1.50 -26.77 -2.10
CA ILE A 157 0.32 -26.23 -2.76
C ILE A 157 -0.91 -27.16 -2.54
N ASN A 158 -0.75 -28.33 -1.93
CA ASN A 158 -1.76 -29.39 -1.91
C ASN A 158 -2.74 -29.37 -0.73
N ILE A 159 -2.78 -28.28 0.05
CA ILE A 159 -3.46 -28.30 1.36
C ILE A 159 -4.95 -27.91 1.29
N HIS A 160 -5.40 -27.16 0.29
CA HIS A 160 -6.81 -26.74 0.19
C HIS A 160 -7.39 -26.89 -1.22
N PRO A 161 -8.65 -27.34 -1.40
CA PRO A 161 -9.27 -27.54 -2.71
C PRO A 161 -9.34 -26.27 -3.60
N THR A 162 -9.29 -25.07 -3.00
CA THR A 162 -9.23 -23.79 -3.73
C THR A 162 -7.81 -23.24 -3.93
N LYS A 163 -6.78 -23.91 -3.37
CA LYS A 163 -5.36 -23.50 -3.43
C LYS A 163 -5.09 -22.05 -2.99
N LYS A 164 -5.98 -21.49 -2.15
CA LYS A 164 -5.89 -20.11 -1.63
C LYS A 164 -4.91 -19.95 -0.48
N GLU A 165 -4.66 -21.05 0.23
CA GLU A 165 -3.73 -21.14 1.34
C GLU A 165 -2.61 -22.08 0.91
N VAL A 166 -1.38 -21.69 1.21
CA VAL A 166 -0.16 -22.40 0.86
C VAL A 166 0.62 -22.55 2.16
N SER A 167 1.04 -23.76 2.50
CA SER A 167 2.00 -23.94 3.58
C SER A 167 3.39 -23.73 2.99
N LEU A 168 4.11 -22.80 3.60
CA LEU A 168 5.48 -22.50 3.21
C LEU A 168 6.41 -23.23 4.16
N LEU A 169 7.39 -23.92 3.60
CA LEU A 169 8.50 -24.44 4.40
C LEU A 169 9.23 -23.22 4.98
N ASN A 170 9.49 -23.23 6.30
CA ASN A 170 10.15 -22.12 7.02
C ASN A 170 9.37 -20.79 6.99
N GLN A 171 8.03 -20.86 7.02
CA GLN A 171 7.15 -19.70 7.03
C GLN A 171 7.53 -18.66 8.11
N GLU A 172 7.88 -19.09 9.32
CA GLU A 172 8.22 -18.19 10.43
C GLU A 172 9.48 -17.37 10.11
N ILE A 173 10.53 -18.02 9.63
CA ILE A 173 11.81 -17.38 9.28
C ILE A 173 11.59 -16.35 8.15
N MET A 174 10.79 -16.69 7.14
CA MET A 174 10.43 -15.73 6.08
C MET A 174 9.65 -14.53 6.61
N ILE A 175 8.66 -14.76 7.48
CA ILE A 175 7.87 -13.69 8.08
C ILE A 175 8.78 -12.75 8.89
N ASP A 176 9.69 -13.30 9.69
CA ASP A 176 10.61 -12.50 10.52
C ASP A 176 11.57 -11.64 9.68
N MET A 177 12.11 -12.20 8.58
CA MET A 177 12.96 -11.44 7.66
C MET A 177 12.18 -10.31 6.97
N ILE A 178 10.99 -10.61 6.45
CA ILE A 178 10.13 -9.60 5.80
C ILE A 178 9.73 -8.52 6.82
N GLN A 179 9.37 -8.93 8.03
CA GLN A 179 8.99 -8.03 9.11
C GLN A 179 10.13 -7.06 9.45
N SER A 180 11.34 -7.59 9.63
CA SER A 180 12.53 -6.81 9.95
C SER A 180 12.87 -5.80 8.86
N GLU A 181 12.81 -6.20 7.58
CA GLU A 181 13.08 -5.29 6.47
C GLU A 181 12.01 -4.19 6.34
N VAL A 182 10.73 -4.55 6.51
CA VAL A 182 9.64 -3.55 6.50
C VAL A 182 9.81 -2.55 7.64
N GLU A 183 10.16 -3.02 8.85
CA GLU A 183 10.44 -2.15 9.99
C GLU A 183 11.59 -1.20 9.71
N LEU A 184 12.71 -1.71 9.19
CA LEU A 184 13.88 -0.91 8.82
C LEU A 184 13.53 0.18 7.81
N LYS A 185 12.80 -0.17 6.73
CA LYS A 185 12.39 0.77 5.69
C LYS A 185 11.43 1.85 6.21
N LEU A 186 10.51 1.49 7.09
CA LEU A 186 9.58 2.45 7.71
C LEU A 186 10.30 3.41 8.66
N ARG A 187 11.24 2.91 9.49
CA ARG A 187 12.06 3.75 10.37
C ARG A 187 12.90 4.74 9.58
N ASN A 188 13.64 4.28 8.56
CA ASN A 188 14.47 5.14 7.71
C ASN A 188 13.64 6.24 7.01
N THR A 189 12.42 5.91 6.57
CA THR A 189 11.51 6.87 5.94
C THR A 189 11.00 7.90 6.95
N ASN A 190 10.68 7.47 8.19
CA ASN A 190 10.26 8.36 9.26
C ASN A 190 11.38 9.29 9.72
N ASP A 191 12.62 8.80 9.85
CA ASP A 191 13.76 9.63 10.23
C ASP A 191 14.02 10.73 9.18
N THR A 192 14.06 10.35 7.90
CA THR A 192 14.21 11.29 6.78
C THR A 192 13.14 12.39 6.83
N ARG A 193 11.91 12.03 7.22
CA ARG A 193 10.81 12.98 7.39
C ARG A 193 11.04 13.92 8.56
N THR A 194 11.40 13.41 9.74
CA THR A 194 11.67 14.25 10.92
C THR A 194 12.78 15.26 10.62
N PHE A 195 13.83 14.85 9.91
CA PHE A 195 14.89 15.77 9.45
C PHE A 195 14.38 16.83 8.47
N GLN A 196 13.50 16.48 7.52
CA GLN A 196 12.91 17.45 6.59
C GLN A 196 11.95 18.42 7.28
N GLU A 197 11.10 17.94 8.18
CA GLU A 197 10.18 18.78 8.95
C GLU A 197 10.95 19.79 9.81
N GLN A 198 11.99 19.36 10.51
CA GLN A 198 12.88 20.26 11.27
C GLN A 198 13.58 21.30 10.40
N LYS A 199 14.04 20.93 9.19
CA LYS A 199 14.68 21.87 8.26
C LYS A 199 13.69 22.92 7.73
N VAL A 200 12.46 22.52 7.42
CA VAL A 200 11.41 23.45 6.96
C VAL A 200 11.00 24.42 8.08
N GLU A 201 10.84 23.93 9.31
CA GLU A 201 10.56 24.78 10.47
C GLU A 201 11.70 25.78 10.74
N TYR A 202 12.96 25.35 10.60
CA TYR A 202 14.13 26.22 10.73
C TYR A 202 14.17 27.32 9.65
N ILE A 203 13.86 26.98 8.39
CA ILE A 203 13.80 27.95 7.29
C ILE A 203 12.64 28.94 7.49
N GLN A 204 11.49 28.46 7.98
CA GLN A 204 10.34 29.34 8.26
C GLN A 204 10.56 30.26 9.46
N SER A 205 11.27 29.82 10.50
CA SER A 205 11.58 30.65 11.66
C SER A 205 12.63 31.73 11.32
N THR A 206 13.65 31.39 10.54
CA THR A 206 14.66 32.35 10.06
C THR A 206 14.07 33.40 9.11
N LEU A 207 13.15 33.03 8.21
CA LEU A 207 12.45 33.97 7.33
C LEU A 207 11.45 34.89 8.07
N LYS A 208 10.90 34.45 9.21
CA LYS A 208 10.03 35.29 10.06
C LYS A 208 10.83 36.28 10.90
N SER A 209 12.04 35.91 11.33
CA SER A 209 12.93 36.79 12.12
C SER A 209 13.49 37.97 11.31
N SER A 210 13.55 37.90 9.98
CA SER A 210 14.14 38.95 9.14
C SER A 210 13.14 40.03 8.67
N LYS A 211 11.91 40.05 9.21
CA LYS A 211 10.85 41.01 8.81
C LYS A 211 10.43 42.03 9.88
N SER A 212 11.12 42.11 11.02
CA SER A 212 10.91 43.16 12.01
C SER A 212 12.24 43.75 12.43
N ASP A 213 12.65 44.85 11.78
CA ASP A 213 13.39 45.95 12.42
C ASP A 213 13.57 47.08 11.40
N THR A 214 12.65 48.07 11.46
CA THR A 214 12.98 49.44 11.06
C THR A 214 12.58 50.32 12.24
N PRO A 215 13.52 50.98 12.94
CA PRO A 215 13.19 51.90 14.01
C PRO A 215 12.86 53.27 13.39
N VAL A 216 11.61 53.71 13.53
CA VAL A 216 11.23 55.10 13.25
C VAL A 216 11.31 55.89 14.55
N SER A 217 12.34 56.74 14.65
CA SER A 217 12.53 57.71 15.74
C SER A 217 11.48 58.83 15.70
N PRO A 218 11.06 59.39 16.85
CA PRO A 218 10.13 60.53 16.90
C PRO A 218 10.81 61.89 17.21
N LEU A 219 10.18 62.99 16.74
CA LEU A 219 10.15 64.42 17.19
C LEU A 219 10.41 65.47 16.06
N PRO A 220 10.04 66.77 16.21
CA PRO A 220 8.89 67.39 16.89
C PRO A 220 8.20 68.56 16.10
N SER A 221 7.02 68.96 16.60
CA SER A 221 6.25 70.24 16.50
C SER A 221 6.66 71.42 15.58
N GLY A 222 5.66 71.99 14.86
CA GLY A 222 5.67 73.33 14.27
C GLY A 222 4.26 73.84 13.87
N GLN A 223 3.96 75.12 14.10
CA GLN A 223 2.63 75.74 14.24
C GLN A 223 1.90 76.22 12.95
N LYS A 224 0.55 76.22 13.03
CA LYS A 224 -0.50 77.23 12.66
C LYS A 224 -0.66 77.85 11.23
N THR A 225 -1.88 77.60 10.69
CA THR A 225 -2.91 78.54 10.10
C THR A 225 -2.74 79.14 8.68
N PRO A 226 -3.80 79.70 8.03
CA PRO A 226 -5.21 79.25 7.87
C PRO A 226 -5.87 79.51 6.47
N LYS A 227 -7.12 79.01 6.27
CA LYS A 227 -8.23 79.45 5.35
C LYS A 227 -7.95 79.46 3.82
N VAL A 228 -8.84 78.97 2.96
CA VAL A 228 -10.28 79.25 2.75
C VAL A 228 -11.05 77.97 2.42
#